data_AF-A0A941YW15-F1
#
_entry.id   AF-A0A941YW15-F1
#
_cell.length_a   1.000
_cell.length_b   1.000
_cell.length_c   1.000
_cell.angle_alpha   90.00
_cell.angle_beta   90.00
_cell.angle_gamma   90.00
#
_symmetry.space_group_name_H-M   'P 1'
#
loop_
_entity.id
_entity.type
_entity.pdbx_description
1 polymer ?
#
loop_
_entity_poly.entity_id
_entity_poly.type
_entity_poly.pdbx_seq_one_letter_code
_entity_poly.pdbx_strand_id
1 'polypeptide(L)' 'MSGDLRLDGYLARTGHDGRIAPDLATLTALQAAHVDAIPFEGLDPLLRRPVKLDLASVQDTPPGSWAAW' A
#
# COMPACT_ATOMS: atom_id res chain seq x y z
N MET A 1 4.67 17.63 -8.62
CA MET A 1 3.25 17.39 -8.91
C MET A 1 2.87 16.12 -8.18
N SER A 2 2.23 16.23 -7.02
CA SER A 2 1.69 15.02 -6.37
C SER A 2 0.55 14.55 -7.27
N GLY A 3 0.68 13.35 -7.83
CA GLY A 3 -0.49 12.68 -8.41
C GLY A 3 -1.56 12.51 -7.33
N ASP A 4 -2.82 12.39 -7.72
CA ASP A 4 -3.88 12.12 -6.76
C ASP A 4 -3.73 10.69 -6.21
N LEU A 5 -3.92 10.56 -4.90
CA LEU A 5 -4.01 9.25 -4.24
C LEU A 5 -5.32 8.57 -4.68
N ARG A 6 -5.21 7.38 -5.27
CA ARG A 6 -6.32 6.48 -5.58
C ARG A 6 -6.78 5.80 -4.29
N LEU A 7 -7.45 6.57 -3.43
CA LEU A 7 -7.84 6.14 -2.10
C LEU A 7 -8.68 4.86 -2.12
N ASP A 8 -9.69 4.77 -3.00
CA ASP A 8 -10.53 3.57 -3.11
C ASP A 8 -9.72 2.32 -3.45
N GLY A 9 -8.70 2.45 -4.31
CA GLY A 9 -7.80 1.34 -4.65
C GLY A 9 -6.93 0.91 -3.47
N TYR A 10 -6.47 1.86 -2.65
CA TYR A 10 -5.75 1.56 -1.42
C TYR A 10 -6.64 0.83 -0.42
N LEU A 11 -7.86 1.30 -0.18
CA LEU A 11 -8.82 0.70 0.75
C LEU A 11 -9.22 -0.72 0.31
N ALA A 12 -9.47 -0.90 -1.00
CA ALA A 12 -9.73 -2.21 -1.56
C ALA A 12 -8.53 -3.15 -1.40
N ARG A 13 -7.30 -2.65 -1.59
CA ARG A 13 -6.07 -3.44 -1.41
C ARG A 13 -5.85 -3.84 0.03
N THR A 14 -6.11 -2.97 1.00
CA THR A 14 -5.98 -3.28 2.43
C THR A 14 -7.16 -4.05 3.00
N GLY A 15 -8.23 -4.24 2.22
CA GLY A 15 -9.46 -4.89 2.66
C GLY A 15 -10.23 -4.08 3.71
N HIS A 16 -10.01 -2.76 3.80
CA HIS A 16 -10.72 -1.90 4.73
C HIS A 16 -12.08 -1.49 4.16
N ASP A 17 -13.16 -1.98 4.77
CA ASP A 17 -14.56 -1.72 4.41
C ASP A 17 -15.31 -0.85 5.44
N GLY A 18 -14.61 -0.40 6.49
CA GLY A 18 -15.14 0.42 7.57
C GLY A 18 -15.40 1.88 7.18
N ARG A 19 -16.12 2.59 8.05
CA ARG A 19 -16.27 4.05 7.93
C ARG A 19 -14.91 4.72 8.08
N ILE A 20 -14.64 5.68 7.18
CA ILE A 20 -13.47 6.56 7.28
C ILE A 20 -13.84 7.89 7.91
N ALA A 21 -13.16 8.21 9.00
CA ALA A 21 -13.18 9.52 9.63
C ALA A 21 -11.75 9.89 10.07
N PRO A 22 -11.44 11.19 10.23
CA PRO A 22 -10.13 11.64 10.73
C PRO A 22 -10.05 11.46 12.26
N ASP A 23 -10.20 10.22 12.73
CA ASP A 23 -10.18 9.84 14.13
C ASP A 23 -9.20 8.69 14.40
N LEU A 24 -8.92 8.46 15.68
CA LEU A 24 -7.97 7.44 16.11
C LEU A 24 -8.45 6.01 15.77
N ALA A 25 -9.76 5.78 15.77
CA ALA A 25 -10.32 4.47 15.48
C ALA A 25 -10.05 4.08 14.02
N THR A 26 -10.30 5.02 13.10
CA THR A 26 -10.01 4.86 11.68
C THR A 26 -8.52 4.68 11.44
N LEU A 27 -7.66 5.49 12.06
CA LEU A 27 -6.20 5.37 11.92
C LEU A 27 -5.70 3.98 12.36
N THR A 28 -6.17 3.51 13.52
CA THR A 28 -5.77 2.21 14.07
C THR A 28 -6.19 1.07 13.13
N ALA A 29 -7.42 1.12 12.63
CA ALA A 29 -7.95 0.11 11.71
C ALA A 29 -7.20 0.11 10.37
N LEU A 30 -6.93 1.29 9.81
CA LEU A 30 -6.18 1.41 8.55
C LEU A 30 -4.73 0.93 8.68
N GLN A 31 -4.07 1.23 9.80
CA GLN A 31 -2.71 0.78 10.06
C GLN A 31 -2.64 -0.75 10.17
N ALA A 32 -3.56 -1.37 10.92
CA ALA A 32 -3.61 -2.83 11.06
C ALA A 32 -3.85 -3.50 9.69
N ALA A 33 -4.88 -3.04 8.97
CA ALA A 33 -5.20 -3.55 7.63
C ALA A 33 -4.05 -3.39 6.64
N HIS A 34 -3.30 -2.29 6.73
CA HIS A 34 -2.11 -2.07 5.90
C HIS A 34 -1.04 -3.13 6.15
N VAL A 35 -0.68 -3.36 7.42
CA VAL A 35 0.39 -4.29 7.79
C VAL A 35 0.02 -5.73 7.43
N ASP A 36 -1.25 -6.08 7.56
CA ASP A 36 -1.74 -7.42 7.20
C ASP A 36 -1.78 -7.64 5.67
N ALA A 37 -2.13 -6.63 4.89
CA ALA A 37 -2.31 -6.76 3.44
C ALA A 37 -1.07 -6.42 2.59
N ILE A 38 -0.15 -5.62 3.13
CA ILE A 38 1.03 -5.13 2.40
C ILE A 38 2.28 -5.54 3.19
N PRO A 39 2.99 -6.59 2.78
CA PRO A 39 4.16 -7.04 3.49
C PRO A 39 5.35 -6.13 3.24
N PHE A 40 6.25 -6.18 4.20
CA PHE A 40 7.56 -5.58 4.08
C PHE A 40 8.50 -6.52 3.32
N GLU A 41 9.14 -6.02 2.25
CA GLU A 41 10.13 -6.77 1.49
C GLU A 41 11.30 -5.90 1.00
N GLY A 42 12.39 -6.55 0.56
CA GLY A 42 13.59 -5.89 0.07
C GLY A 42 14.18 -6.52 -1.20
N LEU A 43 13.37 -7.22 -2.01
CA LEU A 43 13.86 -7.98 -3.16
C LEU A 43 14.42 -7.09 -4.28
N ASP A 44 13.76 -5.99 -4.62
CA ASP A 44 14.24 -5.08 -5.67
C ASP A 44 15.60 -4.45 -5.33
N PRO A 45 15.82 -3.89 -4.12
CA PRO A 45 17.15 -3.47 -3.68
C PRO A 45 18.19 -4.59 -3.73
N LEU A 46 17.84 -5.82 -3.30
CA LEU A 46 18.74 -6.98 -3.32
C LEU A 46 19.16 -7.34 -4.76
N LEU A 47 18.22 -7.26 -5.71
CA LEU A 47 18.43 -7.52 -7.13
C LEU A 47 19.02 -6.31 -7.89
N ARG A 48 19.36 -5.22 -7.20
CA ARG A 48 19.84 -3.96 -7.77
C ARG A 48 18.88 -3.36 -8.81
N ARG A 49 17.57 -3.56 -8.62
CA ARG A 49 16.51 -2.94 -9.41
C ARG A 49 16.16 -1.57 -8.81
N PRO A 50 15.91 -0.54 -9.64
CA PRO A 50 15.51 0.77 -9.14
C PRO A 50 14.16 0.73 -8.42
N VAL A 51 14.12 1.24 -7.18
CA VAL A 51 12.87 1.46 -6.44
C VAL A 51 12.35 2.86 -6.75
N LYS A 52 11.19 2.95 -7.39
CA LYS A 52 10.54 4.22 -7.72
C LYS A 52 9.65 4.67 -6.57
N LEU A 53 9.85 5.90 -6.09
CA LEU A 53 9.13 6.46 -4.94
C LEU A 53 8.08 7.52 -5.33
N ASP A 54 7.87 7.77 -6.61
CA ASP A 54 6.78 8.63 -7.05
C ASP A 54 5.42 7.92 -6.81
N LEU A 55 4.39 8.71 -6.52
CA LEU A 55 3.10 8.17 -6.09
C LEU A 55 2.44 7.28 -7.16
N ALA A 56 2.64 7.55 -8.44
CA ALA A 56 2.09 6.71 -9.50
C ALA A 56 2.72 5.32 -9.45
N SER A 57 4.06 5.25 -9.41
CA SER A 57 4.80 4.00 -9.31
C SER A 57 4.47 3.20 -8.04
N VAL A 58 4.36 3.86 -6.88
CA VAL A 58 4.04 3.17 -5.61
C VAL A 58 2.66 2.51 -5.68
N GLN A 59 1.66 3.22 -6.19
CA GLN A 59 0.29 2.72 -6.26
C GLN A 59 0.08 1.65 -7.35
N ASP A 60 0.88 1.64 -8.42
CA ASP A 60 0.80 0.65 -9.51
C ASP A 60 1.52 -0.66 -9.20
N THR A 61 2.20 -0.76 -8.05
CA THR A 61 2.94 -1.96 -7.65
C THR A 61 1.99 -3.17 -7.60
N PRO A 62 2.13 -4.17 -8.50
CA PRO A 62 1.18 -5.26 -8.64
C PRO A 62 1.21 -6.20 -7.41
N PRO A 63 0.09 -6.84 -7.06
CA PRO A 63 0.05 -7.92 -6.07
C PRO A 63 1.04 -9.03 -6.48
N GLY A 64 1.88 -9.48 -5.56
CA GLY A 64 2.84 -10.57 -5.82
C GLY A 64 4.20 -10.16 -6.40
N SER A 65 4.51 -8.86 -6.55
CA SER A 65 5.90 -8.42 -6.81
C SER A 65 6.85 -8.72 -5.64
N TRP A 66 6.31 -9.13 -4.49
CA TRP A 66 7.04 -9.46 -3.26
C TRP A 66 7.09 -10.95 -2.91
N ALA A 67 6.92 -11.82 -3.92
CA ALA A 67 6.96 -13.29 -3.88
C ALA A 67 5.64 -13.99 -3.48
N ALA A 68 5.02 -14.56 -4.50
CA ALA A 68 4.29 -15.83 -4.53
C ALA A 68 3.18 -16.07 -3.47
N TRP A 69 1.94 -15.99 -3.99
CA TRP A 69 0.66 -16.48 -3.47
C TRP A 69 0.09 -15.75 -2.25
#